data_AF-A0A1W1HGU0-F1
#
_entry.id   AF-A0A1W1HGU0-F1
#
_cell.length_a   1.000
_cell.length_b   1.000
_cell.length_c   1.000
_cell.angle_alpha   90.00
_cell.angle_beta   90.00
_cell.angle_gamma   90.00
#
_symmetry.space_group_name_H-M   'P 1'
#
loop_
_entity.id
_entity.type
_entity.pdbx_description
1 polymer ?
#
loop_
_entity_poly.entity_id
_entity_poly.type
_entity_poly.pdbx_seq_one_letter_code
_entity_poly.pdbx_strand_id
1 'polypeptide(L)'
;MIHVSQKKLDKSYRHLKQECKKNHTDSNAKLLLFIYAIECGIKALLLKRKNMADTFVLQNNEGTANLTHDLQALLCNLHAPYRFSSDFKFLTRSKTPETVPVKDLHQALRYGGTFYNREDKDKLKKKLDQIDSWLQEALTR
;
A
#
# COMPACT_ATOMS: atom_id res chain seq x y z
N MET A 1 -2.36 -15.72 -6.53
CA MET A 1 -1.25 -14.83 -6.11
C MET A 1 0.06 -15.51 -6.45
N ILE A 2 1.07 -14.76 -6.89
CA ILE A 2 2.44 -15.31 -7.00
C ILE A 2 3.09 -15.34 -5.60
N HIS A 3 3.81 -16.40 -5.28
CA HIS A 3 4.51 -16.48 -4.00
C HIS A 3 5.90 -15.84 -4.10
N VAL A 4 6.20 -14.98 -3.14
CA VAL A 4 7.43 -14.20 -3.09
C VAL A 4 8.05 -14.27 -1.70
N SER A 5 9.38 -14.25 -1.64
CA SER A 5 10.11 -14.25 -0.37
C SER A 5 10.07 -12.89 0.30
N GLN A 6 10.29 -12.89 1.62
CA GLN A 6 10.43 -11.67 2.42
C GLN A 6 11.46 -10.70 1.81
N LYS A 7 12.62 -11.22 1.39
CA LYS A 7 13.69 -10.42 0.75
C LYS A 7 13.25 -9.82 -0.58
N LYS A 8 12.45 -10.54 -1.38
CA LYS A 8 11.91 -10.03 -2.65
C LYS A 8 10.89 -8.92 -2.42
N LEU A 9 10.04 -9.05 -1.39
CA LEU A 9 9.10 -7.99 -0.99
C LEU A 9 9.84 -6.73 -0.52
N ASP A 10 10.86 -6.84 0.32
CA ASP A 10 11.68 -5.69 0.73
C ASP A 10 12.37 -5.04 -0.48
N LYS A 11 12.95 -5.86 -1.38
CA LYS A 11 13.55 -5.35 -2.62
C LYS A 11 12.52 -4.61 -3.49
N SER A 12 11.32 -5.15 -3.65
CA SER A 12 10.24 -4.51 -4.43
C SER A 12 9.77 -3.20 -3.77
N TYR A 13 9.62 -3.16 -2.45
CA TYR A 13 9.32 -1.94 -1.71
C TYR A 13 10.33 -0.82 -2.02
N ARG A 14 11.62 -1.11 -1.89
CA ARG A 14 12.70 -0.14 -2.15
C ARG A 14 12.73 0.30 -3.62
N HIS A 15 12.59 -0.66 -4.53
CA HIS A 15 12.61 -0.38 -5.97
C HIS A 15 11.42 0.49 -6.41
N LEU A 16 10.19 0.10 -6.06
CA LEU A 16 8.98 0.85 -6.42
C LEU A 16 8.99 2.26 -5.82
N LYS A 17 9.51 2.41 -4.60
CA LYS A 17 9.71 3.73 -4.00
C LYS A 17 10.69 4.59 -4.79
N GLN A 18 11.81 4.01 -5.24
CA GLN A 18 12.77 4.72 -6.07
C GLN A 18 12.15 5.16 -7.40
N GLU A 19 11.38 4.28 -8.06
CA GLU A 19 10.67 4.61 -9.31
C GLU A 19 9.61 5.71 -9.10
N CYS A 20 8.89 5.68 -7.97
CA CYS A 20 7.97 6.75 -7.58
C CYS A 20 8.69 8.11 -7.48
N LYS A 21 9.90 8.15 -6.90
CA LYS A 21 10.69 9.40 -6.77
C LYS A 21 11.16 9.95 -8.11
N LYS A 22 11.49 9.10 -9.08
CA LYS A 22 11.88 9.50 -10.44
C LYS A 22 10.72 10.08 -11.24
N ASN A 23 9.48 9.73 -10.90
CA ASN A 23 8.32 10.30 -11.55
C ASN A 23 8.03 11.70 -10.99
N HIS A 24 8.44 12.74 -11.71
CA HIS A 24 8.28 14.13 -11.29
C HIS A 24 6.85 14.67 -11.44
N THR A 25 6.00 14.00 -12.21
CA THR A 25 4.59 14.40 -12.37
C THR A 25 3.75 13.93 -11.19
N ASP A 26 2.82 14.76 -10.71
CA ASP A 26 1.83 14.37 -9.70
C ASP A 26 0.72 13.47 -10.28
N SER A 27 1.14 12.36 -10.91
CA SER A 27 0.29 11.44 -11.64
C SER A 27 -0.29 10.34 -10.76
N ASN A 28 -1.41 9.76 -11.20
CA ASN A 28 -1.98 8.56 -10.58
C ASN A 28 -0.98 7.39 -10.58
N ALA A 29 -0.18 7.26 -11.63
CA ALA A 29 0.86 6.23 -11.72
C ALA A 29 1.88 6.36 -10.58
N LYS A 30 2.32 7.58 -10.26
CA LYS A 30 3.24 7.83 -9.15
C LYS A 30 2.64 7.38 -7.81
N LEU A 31 1.40 7.80 -7.52
CA LEU A 31 0.72 7.44 -6.28
C LEU A 31 0.43 5.93 -6.19
N LEU A 32 0.05 5.31 -7.32
CA LEU A 32 -0.17 3.87 -7.40
C LEU A 32 1.11 3.08 -7.11
N LEU A 33 2.24 3.48 -7.70
CA LEU A 33 3.54 2.87 -7.41
C LEU A 33 3.89 3.01 -5.93
N PHE A 34 3.59 4.16 -5.32
CA PHE A 34 3.86 4.36 -3.90
C PHE A 34 2.98 3.47 -3.02
N ILE A 35 1.69 3.33 -3.33
CA ILE A 35 0.79 2.39 -2.64
C ILE A 35 1.31 0.96 -2.73
N TYR A 36 1.72 0.50 -3.91
CA TYR A 36 2.30 -0.83 -4.06
C TYR A 36 3.64 -0.99 -3.33
N ALA A 37 4.46 0.07 -3.28
CA ALA A 37 5.69 0.05 -2.48
C ALA A 37 5.36 -0.17 -1.00
N ILE A 38 4.44 0.61 -0.43
CA ILE A 38 4.02 0.50 0.97
C ILE A 38 3.42 -0.88 1.26
N GLU A 39 2.58 -1.41 0.37
CA GLU A 39 2.03 -2.77 0.49
C GLU A 39 3.14 -3.82 0.57
N CYS A 40 4.13 -3.77 -0.32
CA CYS A 40 5.27 -4.67 -0.29
C CYS A 40 6.06 -4.55 1.01
N GLY A 41 6.28 -3.32 1.51
CA GLY A 41 7.01 -3.08 2.74
C GLY A 41 6.29 -3.62 3.97
N ILE A 42 4.97 -3.42 4.04
CA ILE A 42 4.12 -3.98 5.10
C ILE A 42 4.17 -5.51 5.08
N LYS A 43 4.01 -6.15 3.92
CA LYS A 43 4.07 -7.62 3.79
C LYS A 43 5.46 -8.17 4.15
N ALA A 44 6.53 -7.49 3.73
CA ALA A 44 7.90 -7.84 4.10
C ALA A 44 8.11 -7.78 5.62
N LEU A 45 7.58 -6.74 6.28
CA LEU A 45 7.69 -6.58 7.73
C LEU A 45 6.85 -7.63 8.47
N LEU A 46 5.68 -7.98 7.94
CA LEU A 46 4.82 -9.04 8.49
C LEU A 46 5.54 -10.39 8.47
N LEU A 47 6.12 -10.77 7.33
CA LEU A 47 6.93 -11.99 7.23
C LEU A 47 8.12 -11.96 8.19
N LYS A 48 8.82 -10.82 8.29
CA LYS A 48 9.96 -10.64 9.21
C LYS A 48 9.55 -10.86 10.67
N ARG A 49 8.47 -10.23 11.13
CA ARG A 49 7.97 -10.34 12.52
C ARG A 49 7.47 -11.74 12.86
N LYS A 50 6.94 -12.47 11.88
CA LYS A 50 6.46 -13.85 12.04
C LYS A 50 7.54 -14.90 11.81
N ASN A 51 8.78 -14.48 11.52
CA ASN A 51 9.88 -15.36 11.15
C ASN A 51 9.52 -16.34 10.01
N MET A 52 8.81 -15.85 9.00
CA MET A 52 8.38 -16.62 7.83
C MET A 52 9.19 -16.23 6.60
N ALA A 53 9.61 -17.23 5.82
CA ALA A 53 10.50 -17.02 4.67
C ALA A 53 9.80 -16.35 3.47
N ASP A 54 8.53 -16.69 3.23
CA ASP A 54 7.79 -16.26 2.06
C ASP A 54 6.27 -16.28 2.27
N THR A 55 5.56 -15.72 1.29
CA THR A 55 4.10 -15.66 1.27
C THR A 55 3.40 -17.01 1.12
N PHE A 56 4.08 -18.07 0.65
CA PHE A 56 3.48 -19.41 0.55
C PHE A 56 3.35 -20.02 1.95
N VAL A 57 4.43 -19.96 2.74
CA VAL A 57 4.42 -20.40 4.14
C VAL A 57 3.39 -19.62 4.96
N LEU A 58 3.31 -18.30 4.76
CA LEU A 58 2.30 -17.46 5.41
C LEU A 58 0.88 -17.89 5.03
N GLN A 59 0.61 -18.14 3.75
CA GLN A 59 -0.70 -18.56 3.28
C GLN A 59 -1.13 -19.90 3.87
N ASN A 60 -0.22 -20.87 3.96
CA ASN A 60 -0.54 -22.19 4.49
C ASN A 60 -0.83 -22.16 5.99
N ASN A 61 -0.17 -21.28 6.75
CA ASN A 61 -0.34 -21.19 8.19
C ASN A 61 -1.54 -20.31 8.60
N GLU A 62 -1.83 -19.24 7.85
CA GLU A 62 -2.75 -18.19 8.29
C GLU A 62 -3.78 -17.78 7.23
N GLY A 63 -3.81 -18.47 6.09
CA GLY A 63 -4.67 -18.13 4.96
C GLY A 63 -4.25 -16.85 4.24
N THR A 64 -5.18 -16.26 3.49
CA THR A 64 -4.87 -15.15 2.57
C THR A 64 -5.10 -13.76 3.16
N ALA A 65 -5.51 -13.65 4.43
CA ALA A 65 -5.84 -12.37 5.07
C ALA A 65 -4.66 -11.39 5.10
N ASN A 66 -3.43 -11.91 5.24
CA ASN A 66 -2.19 -11.13 5.25
C ASN A 66 -1.59 -10.87 3.85
N LEU A 67 -2.30 -11.29 2.82
CA LEU A 67 -1.86 -11.24 1.43
C LEU A 67 -2.74 -10.33 0.57
N THR A 68 -3.71 -9.63 1.17
CA THR A 68 -4.63 -8.72 0.46
C THR A 68 -3.92 -7.45 -0.04
N HIS A 69 -4.63 -6.63 -0.82
CA HIS A 69 -4.22 -5.26 -1.20
C HIS A 69 -4.80 -4.18 -0.27
N ASP A 70 -5.46 -4.61 0.82
CA ASP A 70 -6.09 -3.70 1.77
C ASP A 70 -5.03 -3.20 2.77
N LEU A 71 -4.50 -2.00 2.51
CA LEU A 71 -3.52 -1.38 3.39
C LEU A 71 -4.03 -1.24 4.83
N GLN A 72 -5.31 -0.98 5.03
CA GLN A 72 -5.88 -0.82 6.37
C GLN A 72 -5.87 -2.16 7.12
N ALA A 73 -6.30 -3.24 6.47
CA ALA A 73 -6.26 -4.59 7.05
C ALA A 73 -4.82 -5.02 7.36
N LEU A 74 -3.88 -4.79 6.44
CA LEU A 74 -2.49 -5.17 6.63
C LEU A 74 -1.83 -4.40 7.79
N LEU A 75 -2.11 -3.10 7.94
CA LEU A 75 -1.65 -2.31 9.10
C LEU A 75 -2.25 -2.79 10.41
N CYS A 76 -3.53 -3.18 10.42
CA CYS A 76 -4.18 -3.79 11.59
C CYS A 76 -3.49 -5.09 12.00
N ASN A 77 -3.18 -5.97 11.05
CA ASN A 77 -2.51 -7.26 11.33
C ASN A 77 -1.08 -7.07 11.86
N LEU A 78 -0.44 -5.94 11.53
CA LEU A 78 0.84 -5.53 12.11
C LEU A 78 0.73 -4.80 13.45
N HIS A 79 -0.47 -4.58 13.98
CA HIS A 79 -0.71 -3.72 15.14
C HIS A 79 -0.06 -2.34 14.98
N ALA A 80 -0.02 -1.81 13.76
CA ALA A 80 0.58 -0.52 13.47
C ALA A 80 -0.34 0.62 13.98
N PRO A 81 0.22 1.73 14.49
CA PRO A 81 -0.55 2.86 15.00
C PRO A 81 -1.20 3.70 13.89
N TYR A 82 -1.05 3.31 12.62
CA TYR A 82 -1.57 4.03 11.47
C TYR A 82 -2.97 3.55 11.11
N ARG A 83 -3.83 4.53 10.82
CA ARG A 83 -5.18 4.36 10.30
C ARG A 83 -5.40 5.32 9.14
N PHE A 84 -6.05 4.83 8.10
CA PHE A 84 -6.59 5.64 7.02
C PHE A 84 -8.01 6.08 7.36
N SER A 85 -8.43 7.21 6.80
CA SER A 85 -9.86 7.52 6.67
C SER A 85 -10.52 6.43 5.82
N SER A 86 -11.73 6.02 6.19
CA SER A 86 -12.40 4.85 5.61
C SER A 86 -12.63 4.99 4.10
N ASP A 87 -12.90 6.21 3.64
CA ASP A 87 -13.47 6.46 2.31
C ASP A 87 -12.90 7.71 1.64
N PHE A 88 -12.64 7.60 0.34
CA PHE A 88 -12.21 8.70 -0.53
C PHE A 88 -13.26 8.96 -1.60
N LYS A 89 -13.42 10.21 -2.02
CA LYS A 89 -14.30 10.53 -3.15
C LYS A 89 -13.50 10.56 -4.45
N PHE A 90 -13.93 9.76 -5.43
CA PHE A 90 -13.28 9.65 -6.74
C PHE A 90 -14.25 9.87 -7.89
N LEU A 91 -13.74 10.43 -8.98
CA LEU A 91 -14.39 10.45 -10.29
C LEU A 91 -13.80 9.30 -11.12
N THR A 92 -14.57 8.23 -11.30
CA THR A 92 -14.12 6.97 -11.95
C THR A 92 -14.71 6.78 -13.34
N ARG A 93 -16.03 6.96 -13.48
CA ARG A 93 -16.78 6.75 -14.74
C ARG A 93 -17.74 7.89 -15.11
N SER A 94 -18.19 8.65 -14.11
CA SER A 94 -19.20 9.70 -14.28
C SER A 94 -18.72 11.01 -13.65
N LYS A 95 -19.44 12.11 -13.91
CA LYS A 95 -19.19 13.40 -13.23
C LYS A 95 -19.62 13.39 -11.76
N THR A 96 -20.31 12.35 -11.30
CA THR A 96 -20.73 12.20 -9.90
C THR A 96 -19.65 11.45 -9.12
N PRO A 97 -19.16 12.01 -8.00
CA PRO A 97 -18.16 11.35 -7.17
C PRO A 97 -18.70 10.08 -6.51
N GLU A 98 -17.93 9.00 -6.61
CA GLU A 98 -18.20 7.74 -5.93
C GLU A 98 -17.32 7.60 -4.69
N THR A 99 -17.84 6.93 -3.67
CA THR A 99 -17.03 6.53 -2.52
C THR A 99 -16.16 5.35 -2.90
N VAL A 100 -14.83 5.52 -2.77
CA VAL A 100 -13.84 4.47 -2.94
C VAL A 100 -13.20 4.17 -1.57
N PRO A 101 -13.36 2.96 -1.05
CA PRO A 101 -12.72 2.58 0.21
C PRO A 101 -11.22 2.38 0.00
N VAL A 102 -10.43 2.46 1.08
CA VAL A 102 -8.96 2.29 1.05
C VAL A 102 -8.51 1.04 0.29
N LYS A 103 -9.20 -0.09 0.50
CA LYS A 103 -8.91 -1.37 -0.14
C LYS A 103 -8.95 -1.32 -1.68
N ASP A 104 -9.73 -0.41 -2.25
CA ASP A 104 -9.97 -0.30 -3.68
C ASP A 104 -9.22 0.90 -4.31
N LEU A 105 -8.47 1.67 -3.52
CA LEU A 105 -7.68 2.82 -4.00
C LEU A 105 -6.74 2.45 -5.15
N HIS A 106 -6.07 1.31 -5.04
CA HIS A 106 -5.15 0.84 -6.07
C HIS A 106 -5.89 0.59 -7.41
N GLN A 107 -7.12 0.09 -7.36
CA GLN A 107 -7.94 -0.13 -8.55
C GLN A 107 -8.40 1.20 -9.13
N ALA A 108 -8.90 2.11 -8.29
CA ALA A 108 -9.36 3.43 -8.72
C ALA A 108 -8.24 4.19 -9.45
N LEU A 109 -7.03 4.22 -8.89
CA LEU A 109 -5.87 4.85 -9.52
C LEU A 109 -5.44 4.13 -10.81
N ARG A 110 -5.42 2.79 -10.80
CA ARG A 110 -5.06 1.97 -11.97
C ARG A 110 -5.97 2.22 -13.15
N TYR A 111 -7.27 2.39 -12.91
CA TYR A 111 -8.27 2.60 -13.96
C TYR A 111 -8.52 4.09 -14.27
N GLY A 112 -7.61 4.97 -13.86
CA GLY A 112 -7.65 6.38 -14.24
C GLY A 112 -8.58 7.26 -13.40
N GLY A 113 -9.14 6.74 -12.31
CA GLY A 113 -9.96 7.50 -11.38
C GLY A 113 -9.17 8.63 -10.73
N THR A 114 -9.79 9.80 -10.60
CA THR A 114 -9.16 10.98 -10.00
C THR A 114 -9.83 11.34 -8.68
N PHE A 115 -9.05 11.87 -7.73
CA PHE A 115 -9.62 12.38 -6.48
C PHE A 115 -10.57 13.54 -6.80
N TYR A 116 -11.75 13.50 -6.21
CA TYR A 116 -12.70 14.61 -6.30
C TYR A 116 -12.19 15.84 -5.52
N ASN A 117 -11.60 15.62 -4.34
CA ASN A 117 -10.99 16.66 -3.53
C ASN A 117 -9.47 16.48 -3.46
N ARG A 118 -8.72 17.56 -3.76
CA ARG A 118 -7.26 17.61 -3.63
C ARG A 118 -6.80 17.38 -2.18
N GLU A 119 -7.55 17.88 -1.19
CA GLU A 119 -7.20 17.74 0.22
C GLU A 119 -7.14 16.26 0.65
N ASP A 120 -8.05 15.43 0.14
CA ASP A 120 -8.06 13.99 0.43
C ASP A 120 -6.82 13.29 -0.16
N LYS A 121 -6.40 13.69 -1.37
CA LYS A 121 -5.17 13.20 -2.00
C LYS A 121 -3.95 13.58 -1.14
N ASP A 122 -3.89 14.81 -0.66
CA ASP A 122 -2.75 15.30 0.12
C ASP A 122 -2.70 14.66 1.53
N LYS A 123 -3.86 14.46 2.17
CA LYS A 123 -3.98 13.68 3.42
C LYS A 123 -3.51 12.24 3.24
N LEU A 124 -3.91 11.57 2.15
CA LEU A 124 -3.45 10.22 1.83
C LEU A 124 -1.94 10.16 1.65
N LYS A 125 -1.37 11.07 0.84
CA LYS A 125 0.09 11.15 0.62
C LYS A 125 0.84 11.31 1.93
N LYS A 126 0.43 12.27 2.77
CA LYS A 126 1.04 12.49 4.09
C LYS A 126 0.96 11.25 4.97
N LYS A 127 -0.14 10.50 4.92
CA LYS A 127 -0.29 9.25 5.66
C LYS A 127 0.65 8.15 5.13
N LEU A 128 0.75 8.02 3.81
CA LEU A 128 1.67 7.06 3.18
C LEU A 128 3.13 7.40 3.49
N ASP A 129 3.51 8.68 3.53
CA ASP A 129 4.85 9.13 3.92
C ASP A 129 5.16 8.78 5.39
N GLN A 130 4.20 8.98 6.30
CA GLN A 130 4.36 8.56 7.70
C GLN A 130 4.60 7.04 7.83
N ILE A 131 3.86 6.24 7.06
CA ILE A 131 4.02 4.78 7.04
C ILE A 131 5.37 4.42 6.40
N ASP A 132 5.80 5.09 5.34
CA ASP A 132 7.11 4.88 4.70
C ASP A 132 8.25 5.07 5.70
N SER A 133 8.25 6.19 6.42
CA SER A 133 9.27 6.49 7.44
C SER A 133 9.33 5.38 8.48
N TRP A 134 8.19 4.93 8.99
CA TRP A 134 8.13 3.82 9.94
C TRP A 134 8.61 2.49 9.35
N LEU A 135 8.24 2.16 8.11
CA LEU A 135 8.71 0.94 7.45
C LEU A 135 10.22 0.96 7.25
N GLN A 136 10.82 2.11 6.91
CA GLN A 136 12.27 2.24 6.79
C GLN A 136 13.00 1.90 8.09
N GLU A 137 12.50 2.40 9.23
CA GLU A 137 13.06 2.08 10.55
C GLU A 137 12.85 0.60 10.90
N ALA A 138 11.64 0.09 10.72
CA ALA A 138 11.24 -1.25 11.13
C ALA A 138 11.86 -2.38 10.29
N LEU A 139 12.18 -2.14 9.01
CA LEU A 139 12.82 -3.14 8.15
C LEU A 139 14.35 -3.17 8.31
N THR A 140 14.96 -2.05 8.75
CA THR A 140 16.41 -1.93 8.97
C THR A 140 16.85 -2.60 10.27
N ARG A 141 16.00 -2.57 11.31
CA ARG A 141 16.19 -3.31 12.58
C ARG A 141 15.72 -4.74 12.41
#